data_AF-A0A9P0QGU1-F1
#
_entry.id   AF-A0A9P0QGU1-F1
#
_cell.length_a   1.000
_cell.length_b   1.000
_cell.length_c   1.000
_cell.angle_alpha   90.00
_cell.angle_beta   90.00
_cell.angle_gamma   90.00
#
_symmetry.space_group_name_H-M   'P 1'
#
loop_
_entity.id
_entity.type
_entity.pdbx_description
1 polymer ?
#
loop_
_entity_poly.entity_id
_entity_poly.type
_entity_poly.pdbx_seq_one_letter_code
_entity_poly.pdbx_strand_id
1 'polypeptide(L)'
;IAFGAAWGYICSIAPERNDPFATPLRVLLLLAGGMGAVFGGGLVGYGGAGPLACVAAGFVAIYMWSKIGWDVADNPAATAFEIFWMIFQPILFGITGARVKVNDLKPELLGLCLGVLITGIVIRMVITICLGIGCKLNNKEKVFVSIAWMCKAIVQAALGPVALSLVPQDTKDHEAAEKILMTCILSIILTAPTGALLLTVLGPHLLTKAKMPTLTEVRMRKKSRRLSIRDITIPDLSMRQEDIEEQRMSIVPEEGQESHM
;
A
#
# COMPACT_ATOMS: atom_id res chain seq x y z
N ILE A 1 15.21 -11.31 3.79
CA ILE A 1 15.43 -9.87 3.48
C ILE A 1 16.55 -9.69 2.46
N ALA A 2 17.77 -10.17 2.72
CA ALA A 2 18.91 -10.05 1.78
C ALA A 2 18.57 -10.51 0.35
N PHE A 3 17.96 -11.69 0.20
CA PHE A 3 17.48 -12.18 -1.10
C PHE A 3 16.51 -11.21 -1.79
N GLY A 4 15.50 -10.71 -1.08
CA GLY A 4 14.53 -9.77 -1.63
C GLY A 4 15.17 -8.46 -2.07
N ALA A 5 16.14 -7.94 -1.29
CA ALA A 5 16.88 -6.75 -1.68
C ALA A 5 17.76 -6.98 -2.92
N ALA A 6 18.46 -8.10 -3.00
CA ALA A 6 19.25 -8.48 -4.16
C ALA A 6 18.36 -8.65 -5.40
N TRP A 7 17.23 -9.34 -5.28
CA TRP A 7 16.28 -9.52 -6.37
C TRP A 7 15.64 -8.21 -6.83
N GLY A 8 15.22 -7.37 -5.88
CA GLY A 8 14.70 -6.02 -6.17
C GLY A 8 15.72 -5.15 -6.90
N TYR A 9 17.01 -5.27 -6.55
CA TYR A 9 18.10 -4.60 -7.26
C TYR A 9 18.27 -5.14 -8.69
N ILE A 10 18.22 -6.45 -8.89
CA ILE A 10 18.27 -7.06 -10.23
C ILE A 10 17.09 -6.60 -11.09
N CYS A 11 15.87 -6.57 -10.54
CA CYS A 11 14.68 -6.05 -11.24
C CYS A 11 14.77 -4.55 -11.60
N SER A 12 15.67 -3.80 -10.95
CA SER A 12 15.92 -2.40 -11.30
C SER A 12 16.84 -2.24 -12.51
N ILE A 13 17.70 -3.24 -12.80
CA ILE A 13 18.67 -3.24 -13.90
C ILE A 13 18.09 -3.91 -15.16
N ALA A 14 17.36 -5.02 -14.96
CA ALA A 14 16.97 -5.96 -16.01
C ALA A 14 16.00 -5.46 -17.12
N PRO A 15 15.38 -4.27 -17.04
CA PRO A 15 14.69 -3.65 -18.18
C PRO A 15 15.46 -2.42 -18.68
N GLU A 16 16.01 -2.52 -19.88
CA GLU A 16 16.69 -1.41 -20.56
C GLU A 16 15.70 -0.25 -20.78
N ARG A 17 16.14 0.99 -20.52
CA ARG A 17 15.28 2.17 -20.35
C ARG A 17 14.45 2.54 -21.60
N ASN A 18 14.81 1.98 -22.75
CA ASN A 18 14.27 2.33 -24.06
C ASN A 18 13.42 1.21 -24.71
N ASP A 19 13.17 0.11 -23.99
CA ASP A 19 12.35 -0.99 -24.52
C ASP A 19 10.85 -0.69 -24.33
N PRO A 20 10.02 -0.76 -25.40
CA PRO A 20 8.55 -0.63 -25.29
C PRO A 20 7.91 -1.62 -24.29
N PHE A 21 8.57 -2.73 -23.99
CA PHE A 21 8.08 -3.76 -23.05
C PHE A 21 8.71 -3.68 -21.65
N ALA A 22 9.41 -2.59 -21.30
CA ALA A 22 10.06 -2.46 -20.00
C ALA A 22 9.08 -2.60 -18.81
N THR A 23 7.86 -2.08 -18.92
CA THR A 23 6.82 -2.16 -17.89
C THR A 23 6.33 -3.60 -17.65
N PRO A 24 5.82 -4.33 -18.66
CA PRO A 24 5.37 -5.71 -18.44
C PRO A 24 6.53 -6.63 -18.01
N LEU A 25 7.76 -6.40 -18.50
CA LEU A 25 8.92 -7.17 -18.08
C LEU A 25 9.24 -6.97 -16.58
N ARG A 26 9.16 -5.73 -16.07
CA ARG A 26 9.32 -5.43 -14.64
C ARG A 26 8.31 -6.17 -13.77
N VAL A 27 7.04 -6.16 -14.20
CA VAL A 27 5.96 -6.87 -13.49
C VAL A 27 6.20 -8.37 -13.51
N LEU A 28 6.56 -8.93 -14.67
CA LEU A 28 6.86 -10.35 -14.83
C LEU A 28 8.06 -10.79 -13.96
N LEU A 29 9.12 -10.00 -13.92
CA LEU A 29 10.32 -10.29 -13.12
C LEU A 29 10.05 -10.23 -11.61
N LEU A 30 9.25 -9.26 -11.16
CA LEU A 30 8.82 -9.18 -9.75
C LEU A 30 7.91 -10.35 -9.39
N LEU A 31 6.99 -10.73 -10.27
CA LEU A 31 6.08 -11.85 -10.05
C LEU A 31 6.84 -13.18 -10.03
N ALA A 32 7.71 -13.43 -11.01
CA ALA A 32 8.53 -14.63 -11.08
C ALA A 32 9.47 -14.75 -9.88
N GLY A 33 10.13 -13.67 -9.48
CA GLY A 33 10.98 -13.66 -8.28
C GLY A 33 10.21 -13.80 -6.98
N GLY A 34 9.02 -13.21 -6.89
CA GLY A 34 8.13 -13.39 -5.75
C GLY A 34 7.65 -14.83 -5.61
N MET A 35 7.21 -15.45 -6.71
CA MET A 35 6.85 -16.87 -6.73
C MET A 35 8.06 -17.74 -6.37
N GLY A 36 9.21 -17.49 -6.99
CA GLY A 36 10.46 -18.19 -6.66
C GLY A 36 10.85 -18.06 -5.19
N ALA A 37 10.66 -16.89 -4.58
CA ALA A 37 10.92 -16.67 -3.16
C ALA A 37 9.95 -17.45 -2.26
N VAL A 38 8.67 -17.50 -2.62
CA VAL A 38 7.64 -18.23 -1.84
C VAL A 38 7.87 -19.73 -1.92
N PHE A 39 8.03 -20.30 -3.11
CA PHE A 39 8.30 -21.73 -3.28
C PHE A 39 9.68 -22.13 -2.74
N GLY A 40 10.70 -21.32 -3.02
CA GLY A 40 12.06 -21.54 -2.52
C GLY A 40 12.12 -21.47 -0.99
N GLY A 41 11.40 -20.53 -0.37
CA GLY A 41 11.29 -20.44 1.10
C GLY A 41 10.64 -21.69 1.71
N GLY A 42 9.66 -22.28 1.01
CA GLY A 42 9.07 -23.56 1.38
C GLY A 42 10.07 -24.72 1.34
N LEU A 43 10.91 -24.79 0.31
CA LEU A 43 11.93 -25.85 0.16
C LEU A 43 13.02 -25.80 1.24
N VAL A 44 13.42 -24.59 1.64
CA VAL A 44 14.46 -24.39 2.67
C VAL A 44 13.90 -24.60 4.09
N GLY A 45 12.59 -24.81 4.26
CA GLY A 45 11.94 -25.00 5.55
C GLY A 45 11.59 -23.70 6.28
N TYR A 46 11.77 -22.54 5.64
CA TYR A 46 11.40 -21.23 6.18
C TYR A 46 10.19 -20.65 5.44
N GLY A 47 9.00 -21.20 5.70
CA GLY A 47 7.75 -20.78 5.01
C GLY A 47 7.42 -19.28 5.13
N GLY A 48 7.80 -18.64 6.25
CA GLY A 48 7.60 -17.20 6.45
C GLY A 48 8.61 -16.30 5.71
N ALA A 49 9.74 -16.83 5.26
CA ALA A 49 10.80 -16.05 4.62
C ALA A 49 10.43 -15.62 3.19
N GLY A 50 9.63 -16.43 2.49
CA GLY A 50 9.19 -16.17 1.12
C GLY A 50 8.37 -14.88 0.98
N PRO A 51 7.22 -14.76 1.67
CA PRO A 51 6.42 -13.53 1.63
C PRO A 51 7.19 -12.28 2.07
N LEU A 52 8.07 -12.41 3.07
CA LEU A 52 8.92 -11.30 3.52
C LEU A 52 9.92 -10.87 2.44
N ALA A 53 10.47 -11.83 1.68
CA ALA A 53 11.33 -11.53 0.54
C ALA A 53 10.57 -10.84 -0.60
N CYS A 54 9.31 -11.22 -0.86
CA CYS A 54 8.46 -10.53 -1.85
C CYS A 54 8.24 -9.06 -1.49
N VAL A 55 7.92 -8.77 -0.22
CA VAL A 55 7.73 -7.39 0.26
C VAL A 55 9.02 -6.58 0.14
N ALA A 56 10.15 -7.17 0.55
CA ALA A 56 11.45 -6.51 0.43
C ALA A 56 11.82 -6.23 -1.04
N ALA A 57 11.58 -7.18 -1.95
CA ALA A 57 11.84 -7.02 -3.38
C ALA A 57 10.98 -5.92 -4.01
N GLY A 58 9.68 -5.88 -3.71
CA GLY A 58 8.79 -4.83 -4.18
C GLY A 58 9.18 -3.45 -3.67
N PHE A 59 9.54 -3.33 -2.40
CA PHE A 59 10.01 -2.06 -1.81
C PHE A 59 11.29 -1.56 -2.47
N VAL A 60 12.30 -2.43 -2.63
CA VAL A 60 13.58 -2.06 -3.25
C VAL A 60 13.39 -1.72 -4.73
N ALA A 61 12.57 -2.47 -5.47
CA ALA A 61 12.29 -2.18 -6.87
C ALA A 61 11.65 -0.81 -7.06
N ILE A 62 10.60 -0.49 -6.29
CA ILE A 62 9.95 0.83 -6.34
C ILE A 62 10.93 1.95 -5.94
N TYR A 63 11.73 1.74 -4.90
CA TYR A 63 12.74 2.72 -4.47
C TYR A 63 13.77 3.02 -5.57
N MET A 64 14.26 1.99 -6.27
CA MET A 64 15.23 2.18 -7.35
C MET A 64 14.59 2.80 -8.59
N TRP A 65 13.37 2.40 -8.95
CA TRP A 65 12.63 3.04 -10.06
C TRP A 65 12.33 4.52 -9.79
N SER A 66 12.10 4.88 -8.53
CA SER A 66 11.95 6.28 -8.13
C SER A 66 13.21 7.11 -8.37
N LYS A 67 14.40 6.55 -8.09
CA LYS A 67 15.69 7.20 -8.42
C LYS A 67 15.92 7.37 -9.92
N ILE A 68 15.32 6.52 -10.75
CA ILE A 68 15.42 6.56 -12.21
C ILE A 68 14.45 7.60 -12.81
N GLY A 69 13.66 8.29 -11.99
CA GLY A 69 12.77 9.38 -12.41
C GLY A 69 11.32 8.97 -12.63
N TRP A 70 10.93 7.76 -12.21
CA TRP A 70 9.51 7.37 -12.16
C TRP A 70 8.88 7.91 -10.87
N ASP A 71 7.70 8.54 -10.97
CA ASP A 71 6.95 8.88 -9.75
C ASP A 71 6.51 7.58 -9.06
N VAL A 72 6.61 7.56 -7.73
CA VAL A 72 6.12 6.46 -6.90
C VAL A 72 4.60 6.30 -7.05
N ALA A 73 3.88 7.41 -7.24
CA ALA A 73 2.43 7.42 -7.38
C ALA A 73 1.94 6.92 -8.75
N ASP A 74 2.68 7.19 -9.82
CA ASP A 74 2.26 6.91 -11.21
C ASP A 74 3.12 5.81 -11.86
N ASN A 75 3.55 4.82 -11.06
CA ASN A 75 4.31 3.68 -11.57
C ASN A 75 3.36 2.63 -12.19
N PRO A 76 3.47 2.33 -13.49
CA PRO A 76 2.58 1.39 -14.16
C PRO A 76 2.75 -0.05 -13.66
N ALA A 77 3.91 -0.40 -13.10
CA ALA A 77 4.07 -1.69 -12.44
C ALA A 77 3.22 -1.78 -11.16
N ALA A 78 3.09 -0.69 -10.40
CA ALA A 78 2.23 -0.64 -9.23
C ALA A 78 0.75 -0.75 -9.63
N THR A 79 0.34 -0.05 -10.69
CA THR A 79 -1.02 -0.16 -11.25
C THR A 79 -1.35 -1.58 -11.70
N ALA A 80 -0.41 -2.30 -12.32
CA ALA A 80 -0.60 -3.70 -12.70
C ALA A 80 -0.85 -4.60 -11.47
N PHE A 81 -0.07 -4.43 -10.39
CA PHE A 81 -0.31 -5.17 -9.15
C PHE A 81 -1.61 -4.78 -8.44
N GLU A 82 -2.06 -3.53 -8.58
CA GLU A 82 -3.38 -3.09 -8.08
C GLU A 82 -4.52 -3.79 -8.83
N ILE A 83 -4.41 -3.93 -10.16
CA ILE A 83 -5.38 -4.69 -10.97
C ILE A 83 -5.39 -6.16 -10.54
N PHE A 84 -4.22 -6.78 -10.34
CA PHE A 84 -4.16 -8.15 -9.81
C PHE A 84 -4.81 -8.25 -8.43
N TRP A 85 -4.52 -7.30 -7.54
CA TRP A 85 -5.10 -7.26 -6.21
C TRP A 85 -6.63 -7.15 -6.23
N MET A 86 -7.21 -6.36 -7.16
CA MET A 86 -8.65 -6.25 -7.33
C MET A 86 -9.34 -7.59 -7.64
N ILE A 87 -8.64 -8.50 -8.33
CA ILE A 87 -9.12 -9.85 -8.64
C ILE A 87 -8.90 -10.79 -7.44
N PHE A 88 -7.70 -10.77 -6.83
CA PHE A 88 -7.35 -11.68 -5.73
C PHE A 88 -8.04 -11.34 -4.40
N GLN A 89 -8.30 -10.07 -4.12
CA GLN A 89 -8.94 -9.63 -2.88
C GLN A 89 -10.29 -10.33 -2.61
N PRO A 90 -11.29 -10.29 -3.53
CA PRO A 90 -12.57 -10.97 -3.29
C PRO A 90 -12.41 -12.48 -3.17
N ILE A 91 -11.48 -13.10 -3.92
CA ILE A 91 -11.19 -14.54 -3.84
C ILE A 91 -10.63 -14.89 -2.45
N LEU A 92 -9.66 -14.12 -1.94
CA LEU A 92 -9.06 -14.33 -0.63
C LEU A 92 -10.09 -14.26 0.50
N PHE A 93 -10.94 -13.23 0.50
CA PHE A 93 -11.99 -13.09 1.50
C PHE A 93 -13.11 -14.13 1.33
N GLY A 94 -13.44 -14.51 0.10
CA GLY A 94 -14.40 -15.59 -0.19
C GLY A 94 -13.94 -16.95 0.33
N ILE A 95 -12.69 -17.35 0.04
CA ILE A 95 -12.11 -18.60 0.53
C ILE A 95 -12.01 -18.57 2.06
N THR A 96 -11.57 -17.46 2.65
CA THR A 96 -11.48 -17.31 4.10
C THR A 96 -12.86 -17.47 4.75
N GLY A 97 -13.89 -16.83 4.19
CA GLY A 97 -15.27 -16.95 4.67
C GLY A 97 -15.83 -18.37 4.53
N ALA A 98 -15.50 -19.08 3.44
CA ALA A 98 -15.93 -20.47 3.23
C ALA A 98 -15.38 -21.46 4.26
N ARG A 99 -14.31 -21.10 4.99
CA ARG A 99 -13.74 -21.94 6.06
C ARG A 99 -14.42 -21.76 7.41
N VAL A 100 -15.39 -20.87 7.54
CA VAL A 100 -16.13 -20.66 8.79
C VAL A 100 -17.12 -21.80 9.02
N LYS A 101 -16.98 -22.50 10.15
CA LYS A 101 -17.89 -23.55 10.59
C LYS A 101 -18.76 -22.99 11.72
N VAL A 102 -19.90 -22.39 11.37
CA VAL A 102 -20.79 -21.71 12.33
C VAL A 102 -21.31 -22.65 13.41
N ASN A 103 -21.50 -23.93 13.05
CA ASN A 103 -22.04 -24.95 13.95
C ASN A 103 -21.12 -25.31 15.14
N ASP A 104 -19.81 -25.05 15.01
CA ASP A 104 -18.84 -25.35 16.06
C ASP A 104 -18.62 -24.17 17.02
N LEU A 105 -19.29 -23.03 16.80
CA LEU A 105 -19.19 -21.85 17.67
C LEU A 105 -20.09 -21.98 18.90
N LYS A 106 -19.56 -22.65 19.92
CA LYS A 106 -20.14 -22.59 21.27
C LYS A 106 -20.08 -21.14 21.79
N PRO A 107 -21.12 -20.66 22.50
CA PRO A 107 -21.15 -19.30 23.05
C PRO A 107 -20.00 -19.03 24.04
N GLU A 108 -19.52 -20.05 24.75
CA GLU A 108 -18.36 -19.97 25.62
C GLU A 108 -17.07 -19.64 24.85
N LEU A 109 -16.87 -20.28 23.69
CA LEU A 109 -15.71 -20.04 22.83
C LEU A 109 -15.77 -18.63 22.23
N LEU A 110 -16.96 -18.18 21.82
CA LEU A 110 -17.18 -16.82 21.33
C LEU A 110 -16.80 -15.76 22.37
N GLY A 111 -17.21 -15.95 23.63
CA GLY A 111 -16.85 -15.04 24.73
C GLY A 111 -15.34 -14.98 24.95
N LEU A 112 -14.65 -16.13 24.93
CA LEU A 112 -13.20 -16.21 25.08
C LEU A 112 -12.48 -15.53 23.90
N CYS A 113 -12.93 -15.76 22.66
CA CYS A 113 -12.38 -15.12 21.46
C CYS A 113 -12.51 -13.60 21.52
N LEU A 114 -13.68 -13.10 21.95
CA LEU A 114 -13.93 -11.67 22.11
C LEU A 114 -13.06 -11.05 23.21
N GLY A 115 -12.90 -11.75 24.33
CA GLY A 115 -12.01 -11.33 25.41
C GLY A 115 -10.56 -11.18 24.93
N VAL A 116 -10.02 -12.20 24.26
CA VAL A 116 -8.66 -12.17 23.70
C VAL A 116 -8.51 -11.03 22.68
N LEU A 117 -9.52 -10.82 21.82
CA LEU A 117 -9.52 -9.74 20.83
C LEU A 117 -9.46 -8.36 21.48
N ILE A 118 -10.33 -8.08 22.46
CA ILE A 118 -10.37 -6.78 23.16
C ILE A 118 -9.06 -6.55 23.91
N THR A 119 -8.59 -7.54 24.67
CA THR A 119 -7.32 -7.43 25.41
C THR A 119 -6.15 -7.18 24.46
N GLY A 120 -6.08 -7.89 23.33
CA GLY A 120 -5.05 -7.69 22.32
C GLY A 120 -5.07 -6.30 21.70
N ILE A 121 -6.26 -5.76 21.41
CA ILE A 121 -6.42 -4.39 20.89
C ILE A 121 -5.96 -3.35 21.93
N VAL A 122 -6.36 -3.50 23.19
CA VAL A 122 -5.97 -2.57 24.26
C VAL A 122 -4.46 -2.56 24.46
N ILE A 123 -3.83 -3.74 24.57
CA ILE A 123 -2.38 -3.86 24.69
C ILE A 123 -1.68 -3.18 23.50
N ARG A 124 -2.18 -3.41 22.28
CA ARG A 124 -1.63 -2.79 21.07
C ARG A 124 -1.73 -1.26 21.10
N MET A 125 -2.86 -0.71 21.54
CA MET A 125 -3.03 0.74 21.67
C MET A 125 -2.04 1.33 22.66
N VAL A 126 -1.88 0.71 23.83
CA VAL A 126 -0.91 1.16 24.86
C VAL A 126 0.50 1.14 24.30
N ILE A 127 0.94 0.02 23.70
CA ILE A 127 2.28 -0.10 23.11
C ILE A 127 2.50 0.96 22.02
N THR A 128 1.51 1.19 21.15
CA THR A 128 1.65 2.16 20.05
C THR A 128 1.77 3.59 20.57
N ILE A 129 1.02 3.95 21.61
CA ILE A 129 1.14 5.25 22.28
C ILE A 129 2.51 5.39 22.96
N CYS A 130 2.99 4.36 23.65
CA CYS A 130 4.31 4.34 24.28
C CYS A 130 5.45 4.50 23.26
N LEU A 131 5.39 3.79 22.12
CA LEU A 131 6.36 3.96 21.03
C LEU A 131 6.28 5.36 20.40
N GLY A 132 5.13 6.02 20.49
CA GLY A 132 4.94 7.40 20.03
C GLY A 132 5.54 8.48 20.96
N ILE A 133 6.14 8.13 22.10
CA ILE A 133 6.69 9.12 23.07
C ILE A 133 7.87 9.94 22.51
N GLY A 134 8.53 9.49 21.44
CA GLY A 134 9.60 10.25 20.76
C GLY A 134 9.19 11.00 19.49
N CYS A 135 7.93 10.87 19.05
CA CYS A 135 7.47 11.48 17.81
C CYS A 135 6.96 12.91 18.02
N LYS A 136 7.21 13.81 17.05
CA LYS A 136 6.64 15.18 16.96
C LYS A 136 5.12 15.20 16.67
N LEU A 137 4.36 14.26 17.23
CA LEU A 137 2.90 14.15 17.05
C LEU A 137 2.17 14.60 18.33
N ASN A 138 1.00 15.20 18.16
CA ASN A 138 0.14 15.55 19.30
C ASN A 138 -0.46 14.28 19.94
N ASN A 139 -0.83 14.33 21.22
CA ASN A 139 -1.43 13.18 21.92
C ASN A 139 -2.71 12.68 21.24
N LYS A 140 -3.49 13.59 20.63
CA LYS A 140 -4.67 13.25 19.80
C LYS A 140 -4.30 12.46 18.54
N GLU A 141 -3.21 12.85 17.87
CA GLU A 141 -2.73 12.18 16.66
C GLU A 141 -2.13 10.81 17.01
N LYS A 142 -1.47 10.66 18.17
CA LYS A 142 -0.97 9.35 18.65
C LYS A 142 -2.11 8.35 18.87
N VAL A 143 -3.22 8.79 19.47
CA VAL A 143 -4.42 7.96 19.64
C VAL A 143 -5.02 7.61 18.27
N PHE A 144 -5.09 8.57 17.35
CA PHE A 144 -5.57 8.31 15.99
C PHE A 144 -4.72 7.27 15.24
N VAL A 145 -3.38 7.38 15.30
CA VAL A 145 -2.46 6.41 14.70
C VAL A 145 -2.66 5.02 15.31
N SER A 146 -2.83 4.95 16.63
CA SER A 146 -3.06 3.68 17.33
C SER A 146 -4.35 2.99 16.89
N ILE A 147 -5.41 3.77 16.66
CA ILE A 147 -6.69 3.28 16.14
C ILE A 147 -6.57 2.86 14.67
N ALA A 148 -5.88 3.64 13.84
CA ALA A 148 -5.64 3.30 12.44
C ALA A 148 -4.89 1.98 12.28
N TRP A 149 -3.97 1.68 13.20
CA TRP A 149 -3.20 0.44 13.23
C TRP A 149 -3.96 -0.79 13.75
N MET A 150 -5.18 -0.60 14.28
CA MET A 150 -6.05 -1.69 14.71
C MET A 150 -6.60 -2.48 13.50
N CYS A 151 -6.82 -1.81 12.37
CA CYS A 151 -7.48 -2.37 11.19
C CYS A 151 -6.51 -3.20 10.33
N LYS A 152 -6.25 -4.46 10.69
CA LYS A 152 -5.39 -5.35 9.87
C LYS A 152 -6.06 -6.71 9.57
N ALA A 153 -6.88 -6.75 8.53
CA ALA A 153 -7.65 -7.94 8.15
C ALA A 153 -6.93 -8.89 7.17
N ILE A 154 -6.19 -8.34 6.20
CA ILE A 154 -5.72 -9.09 5.03
C ILE A 154 -4.70 -10.18 5.39
N VAL A 155 -3.74 -9.85 6.28
CA VAL A 155 -2.71 -10.82 6.69
C VAL A 155 -3.31 -11.95 7.51
N GLN A 156 -4.33 -11.67 8.33
CA GLN A 156 -5.03 -12.70 9.09
C GLN A 156 -5.85 -13.62 8.17
N ALA A 157 -6.53 -13.05 7.17
CA ALA A 157 -7.29 -13.82 6.19
C ALA A 157 -6.38 -14.74 5.35
N ALA A 158 -5.20 -14.27 4.96
CA ALA A 158 -4.25 -15.07 4.20
C ALA A 158 -3.55 -16.15 5.06
N LEU A 159 -3.09 -15.80 6.26
CA LEU A 159 -2.29 -16.71 7.10
C LEU A 159 -3.13 -17.72 7.88
N GLY A 160 -4.37 -17.38 8.25
CA GLY A 160 -5.23 -18.27 9.05
C GLY A 160 -5.46 -19.63 8.38
N PRO A 161 -6.00 -19.68 7.15
CA PRO A 161 -6.23 -20.94 6.44
C PRO A 161 -4.94 -21.72 6.16
N VAL A 162 -3.83 -21.01 5.91
CA VAL A 162 -2.51 -21.62 5.71
C VAL A 162 -2.01 -22.29 6.99
N ALA A 163 -2.12 -21.61 8.13
CA ALA A 163 -1.75 -22.18 9.43
C ALA A 163 -2.55 -23.46 9.74
N LEU A 164 -3.86 -23.47 9.46
CA LEU A 164 -4.68 -24.67 9.63
C LEU A 164 -4.24 -25.81 8.71
N SER A 165 -3.84 -25.52 7.47
CA SER A 165 -3.40 -26.54 6.52
C SER A 165 -2.05 -27.18 6.85
N LEU A 166 -1.24 -26.53 7.69
CA LEU A 166 0.05 -27.06 8.15
C LEU A 166 -0.09 -28.05 9.32
N VAL A 167 -1.24 -28.07 9.99
CA VAL A 167 -1.49 -28.95 11.15
C VAL A 167 -2.18 -30.24 10.67
N PRO A 168 -1.60 -31.42 10.94
CA PRO A 168 -2.21 -32.69 10.58
C PRO A 168 -3.59 -32.89 11.24
N GLN A 169 -4.50 -33.53 10.52
CA GLN A 169 -5.89 -33.75 10.95
C GLN A 169 -5.99 -34.69 12.17
N ASP A 170 -5.07 -35.64 12.33
CA ASP A 170 -5.08 -36.65 13.41
C ASP A 170 -4.52 -36.15 14.75
N THR A 171 -4.05 -34.91 14.81
CA THR A 171 -3.48 -34.33 16.03
C THR A 171 -4.53 -33.58 16.83
N LYS A 172 -4.44 -33.65 18.17
CA LYS A 172 -5.23 -32.78 19.08
C LYS A 172 -5.07 -31.29 18.78
N ASP A 173 -3.95 -30.92 18.14
CA ASP A 173 -3.64 -29.57 17.70
C ASP A 173 -4.55 -29.07 16.56
N HIS A 174 -5.25 -29.97 15.86
CA HIS A 174 -6.16 -29.59 14.79
C HIS A 174 -7.34 -28.77 15.32
N GLU A 175 -7.94 -29.19 16.43
CA GLU A 175 -9.03 -28.46 17.08
C GLU A 175 -8.57 -27.07 17.56
N ALA A 176 -7.34 -26.96 18.05
CA ALA A 176 -6.75 -25.68 18.43
C ALA A 176 -6.52 -24.77 17.23
N ALA A 177 -6.04 -25.31 16.11
CA ALA A 177 -5.84 -24.57 14.87
C ALA A 177 -7.18 -24.07 14.28
N GLU A 178 -8.24 -24.87 14.35
CA GLU A 178 -9.59 -24.45 13.96
C GLU A 178 -10.10 -23.31 14.83
N LYS A 179 -9.92 -23.39 16.16
CA LYS A 179 -10.28 -22.29 17.09
C LYS A 179 -9.52 -21.00 16.77
N ILE A 180 -8.23 -21.09 16.45
CA ILE A 180 -7.41 -19.93 16.05
C ILE A 180 -7.95 -19.34 14.74
N LEU A 181 -8.25 -20.18 13.74
CA LEU A 181 -8.84 -19.73 12.48
C LEU A 181 -10.17 -19.01 12.70
N MET A 182 -11.07 -19.57 13.51
CA MET A 182 -12.35 -18.92 13.84
C MET A 182 -12.14 -17.59 14.56
N THR A 183 -11.18 -17.52 15.47
CA THR A 183 -10.83 -16.27 16.17
C THR A 183 -10.33 -15.21 15.18
N CYS A 184 -9.49 -15.58 14.21
CA CYS A 184 -9.03 -14.67 13.16
C CYS A 184 -10.18 -14.15 12.31
N ILE A 185 -11.11 -15.01 11.92
CA ILE A 185 -12.24 -14.60 11.07
C ILE A 185 -13.23 -13.72 11.85
N LEU A 186 -13.53 -14.07 13.10
CA LEU A 186 -14.34 -13.25 14.00
C LEU A 186 -13.69 -11.87 14.22
N SER A 187 -12.37 -11.83 14.40
CA SER A 187 -11.60 -10.58 14.49
C SER A 187 -11.75 -9.74 13.23
N ILE A 188 -11.69 -10.32 12.03
CA ILE A 188 -11.88 -9.58 10.77
C ILE A 188 -13.30 -9.00 10.69
N ILE A 189 -14.31 -9.81 10.97
CA ILE A 189 -15.73 -9.42 10.88
C ILE A 189 -16.05 -8.29 11.85
N LEU A 190 -15.50 -8.30 13.06
CA LEU A 190 -15.72 -7.25 14.06
C LEU A 190 -14.83 -6.02 13.82
N THR A 191 -13.54 -6.23 13.58
CA THR A 191 -12.55 -5.14 13.54
C THR A 191 -12.63 -4.32 12.26
N ALA A 192 -13.00 -4.91 11.12
CA ALA A 192 -13.11 -4.17 9.86
C ALA A 192 -14.20 -3.07 9.89
N PRO A 193 -15.48 -3.36 10.21
CA PRO A 193 -16.51 -2.32 10.30
C PRO A 193 -16.29 -1.37 11.48
N THR A 194 -15.93 -1.88 12.66
CA THR A 194 -15.65 -1.02 13.83
C THR A 194 -14.47 -0.09 13.54
N GLY A 195 -13.41 -0.60 12.92
CA GLY A 195 -12.25 0.17 12.54
C GLY A 195 -12.56 1.24 11.49
N ALA A 196 -13.33 0.91 10.45
CA ALA A 196 -13.78 1.87 9.45
C ALA A 196 -14.66 2.98 10.05
N LEU A 197 -15.57 2.63 10.96
CA LEU A 197 -16.39 3.59 11.68
C LEU A 197 -15.53 4.53 12.53
N LEU A 198 -14.61 3.95 13.31
CA LEU A 198 -13.76 4.70 14.24
C LEU A 198 -12.82 5.65 13.49
N LEU A 199 -12.28 5.22 12.34
CA LEU A 199 -11.48 6.08 11.46
C LEU A 199 -12.29 7.22 10.84
N THR A 200 -13.53 6.95 10.43
CA THR A 200 -14.39 7.97 9.81
C THR A 200 -14.81 9.04 10.81
N VAL A 201 -15.12 8.66 12.05
CA VAL A 201 -15.55 9.57 13.11
C VAL A 201 -14.37 10.35 13.71
N LEU A 202 -13.27 9.65 14.03
CA LEU A 202 -12.12 10.28 14.69
C LEU A 202 -11.18 10.98 13.72
N GLY A 203 -11.19 10.63 12.43
CA GLY A 203 -10.40 11.30 11.40
C GLY A 203 -10.50 12.82 11.44
N PRO A 204 -11.69 13.42 11.24
CA PRO A 204 -11.84 14.87 11.26
C PRO A 204 -11.64 15.51 12.64
N HIS A 205 -11.75 14.75 13.74
CA HIS A 205 -11.69 15.27 15.11
C HIS A 205 -10.28 15.23 15.73
N LEU A 206 -9.46 14.24 15.37
CA LEU A 206 -8.14 14.00 15.95
C LEU A 206 -6.99 14.36 15.01
N LEU A 207 -7.23 14.41 13.68
CA LEU A 207 -6.22 14.89 12.74
C LEU A 207 -6.28 16.42 12.64
N THR A 208 -5.12 17.05 12.84
CA THR A 208 -4.94 18.45 12.48
C THR A 208 -5.10 18.57 10.97
N LYS A 209 -5.96 19.47 10.48
CA LYS A 209 -6.17 19.62 9.04
C LYS A 209 -4.84 19.90 8.34
N ALA A 210 -4.37 18.94 7.54
CA ALA A 210 -3.28 19.19 6.61
C ALA A 210 -3.69 20.37 5.73
N LYS A 211 -2.80 21.36 5.59
CA LYS A 211 -2.98 22.49 4.68
C LYS A 211 -3.30 21.89 3.30
N MET A 212 -4.53 22.09 2.80
CA MET A 212 -4.92 21.51 1.52
C MET A 212 -3.96 22.03 0.45
N PRO A 213 -3.41 21.16 -0.42
CA PRO A 213 -2.64 21.63 -1.56
C PRO A 213 -3.51 22.57 -2.37
N THR A 214 -2.93 23.68 -2.82
CA THR A 214 -3.68 24.71 -3.54
C THR A 214 -4.26 24.12 -4.83
N LEU A 215 -5.38 24.68 -5.33
CA LEU A 215 -6.10 24.14 -6.50
C LEU A 215 -5.16 24.00 -7.73
N THR A 216 -4.12 24.84 -7.81
CA THR A 216 -3.01 24.79 -8.77
C THR A 216 -2.22 23.48 -8.71
N GLU A 217 -1.83 23.02 -7.51
CA GLU A 217 -1.11 21.75 -7.31
C GLU A 217 -1.98 20.53 -7.65
N VAL A 218 -3.28 20.60 -7.35
CA VAL A 218 -4.25 19.56 -7.72
C VAL A 218 -4.47 19.52 -9.24
N ARG A 219 -4.53 20.69 -9.90
CA ARG A 219 -4.67 20.81 -11.37
C ARG A 219 -3.42 20.30 -12.08
N MET A 220 -2.23 20.60 -11.57
CA MET A 220 -0.96 20.07 -12.08
C MET A 220 -0.90 18.54 -11.97
N ARG A 221 -1.28 17.97 -10.81
CA ARG A 221 -1.44 16.51 -10.66
C ARG A 221 -2.52 15.92 -11.57
N LYS A 222 -3.63 16.63 -11.83
CA LYS A 222 -4.70 16.16 -12.75
C LYS A 222 -4.30 16.25 -14.22
N LYS A 223 -3.50 17.25 -14.61
CA LYS A 223 -2.92 17.42 -15.95
C LYS A 223 -1.91 16.31 -16.23
N SER A 224 -1.09 15.94 -15.25
CA SER A 224 -0.22 14.76 -15.32
C SER A 224 -1.00 13.44 -15.43
N ARG A 225 -2.11 13.27 -14.71
CA ARG A 225 -3.01 12.10 -14.80
C ARG A 225 -3.78 11.92 -16.12
N ARG A 226 -3.75 12.90 -17.04
CA ARG A 226 -4.54 12.88 -18.30
C ARG A 226 -3.69 12.77 -19.56
N LEU A 227 -2.44 12.33 -19.47
CA LEU A 227 -1.68 11.94 -20.68
C LEU A 227 -2.21 10.60 -21.19
N SER A 228 -3.24 10.69 -22.03
CA SER A 228 -3.77 9.60 -22.85
C SER A 228 -2.89 9.42 -24.08
N ILE A 229 -2.80 8.20 -24.60
CA ILE A 229 -1.96 7.72 -25.73
C ILE A 229 -1.98 8.63 -26.99
N ARG A 230 -2.91 9.58 -27.11
CA ARG A 230 -3.04 10.50 -28.25
C ARG A 230 -2.11 11.72 -28.23
N ASP A 231 -1.52 12.08 -27.09
CA ASP A 231 -0.68 13.29 -26.98
C ASP A 231 0.79 13.08 -27.43
N ILE A 232 1.13 11.90 -27.99
CA ILE A 232 2.48 11.58 -28.49
C ILE A 232 2.81 12.25 -29.84
N THR A 233 1.86 12.90 -30.53
CA THR A 233 2.04 13.30 -31.94
C THR A 233 1.99 14.79 -32.27
N ILE A 234 1.90 15.71 -31.31
CA ILE A 234 1.94 17.14 -31.63
C ILE A 234 3.07 17.82 -30.85
N PRO A 235 4.20 18.17 -31.50
CA PRO A 235 5.13 19.14 -30.94
C PRO A 235 4.39 20.48 -30.91
N ASP A 236 4.03 20.93 -29.71
CA ASP A 236 3.29 22.17 -29.51
C ASP A 236 4.24 23.36 -29.76
N LEU A 237 4.31 23.81 -31.02
CA LEU A 237 5.04 25.00 -31.47
C LEU A 237 4.46 26.31 -30.89
N SER A 238 3.34 26.25 -30.17
CA SER A 238 2.66 27.43 -29.61
C SER A 238 3.42 28.05 -28.43
N MET A 239 4.05 27.25 -27.56
CA MET A 239 4.76 27.78 -26.38
C MET A 239 6.04 28.55 -26.72
N ARG A 240 6.64 28.31 -27.90
CA ARG A 240 7.82 29.07 -28.35
C ARG A 240 7.44 30.45 -28.92
N GLN A 241 6.19 30.65 -29.33
CA GLN A 241 5.74 31.91 -29.92
C GLN A 241 5.41 32.94 -28.83
N GLU A 242 4.79 32.51 -27.71
CA GLU A 242 4.48 33.37 -26.56
C GLU A 242 5.76 33.89 -25.88
N ASP A 243 6.76 33.02 -25.68
CA ASP A 243 8.06 33.42 -25.11
C ASP A 243 8.82 34.44 -25.99
N ILE A 244 8.67 34.36 -27.33
CA ILE A 244 9.31 35.30 -28.28
C ILE A 244 8.59 36.66 -28.32
N GLU A 245 7.26 36.68 -28.18
CA GLU A 245 6.49 37.93 -28.11
C GLU A 245 6.72 38.67 -26.79
N GLU A 246 6.81 37.95 -25.66
CA GLU A 246 7.16 38.54 -24.35
C GLU A 246 8.61 39.08 -24.33
N GLN A 247 9.55 38.40 -24.98
CA GLN A 247 10.91 38.92 -25.16
C GLN A 247 10.98 40.12 -26.12
N ARG A 248 10.12 40.24 -27.13
CA ARG A 248 10.08 41.43 -28.01
C ARG A 248 9.48 42.65 -27.31
N MET A 249 8.51 42.46 -26.42
CA MET A 249 7.87 43.55 -25.68
C MET A 249 8.77 44.18 -24.60
N SER A 250 9.78 43.45 -24.12
CA SER A 250 10.71 43.92 -23.09
C SER A 250 11.94 44.67 -23.60
N ILE A 251 12.14 44.76 -24.93
CA ILE A 251 13.36 45.36 -25.54
C ILE A 251 13.08 46.77 -26.12
N VAL A 252 11.84 47.28 -26.08
CA VAL A 252 11.56 48.66 -26.50
C VAL A 252 11.88 49.62 -25.35
N PRO A 253 12.89 50.51 -25.46
CA PRO A 253 13.17 51.51 -24.43
C PRO A 253 12.12 52.64 -24.54
N GLU A 254 11.55 53.06 -23.41
CA GLU A 254 10.80 54.33 -23.32
C GLU A 254 11.78 55.50 -23.51
N GLU A 255 11.94 55.96 -24.75
CA GLU A 255 12.46 57.30 -25.02
C GLU A 255 11.31 58.31 -25.05
N GLY A 256 11.37 59.29 -24.15
CA GLY A 256 10.93 60.65 -24.42
C GLY A 256 9.58 61.06 -23.86
N GLN A 257 9.55 61.60 -22.64
CA GLN A 257 8.65 62.69 -22.28
C GLN A 257 9.20 63.51 -21.09
N GLU A 258 10.11 64.44 -21.39
CA GLU A 258 10.38 65.62 -20.56
C GLU A 258 9.82 66.88 -21.25
N SER A 259 9.39 67.84 -20.42
CA SER A 259 9.04 69.24 -20.71
C SER A 259 7.65 69.54 -21.33
N HIS A 260 6.80 70.24 -20.57
CA HIS A 260 6.74 71.70 -20.57
C HIS A 260 5.75 72.21 -19.50
N MET A 261 6.30 73.04 -18.61
CA MET A 261 5.73 74.25 -17.98
C MET A 261 4.36 74.20 -17.31
#